data_AF-A2DL78-F1
#
_entry.id   AF-A2DL78-F1
#
_cell.length_a   1.000
_cell.length_b   1.000
_cell.length_c   1.000
_cell.angle_alpha   90.00
_cell.angle_beta   90.00
_cell.angle_gamma   90.00
#
_symmetry.space_group_name_H-M   'P 1'
#
loop_
_entity.id
_entity.type
_entity.pdbx_description
1 polymer ?
#
loop_
_entity_poly.entity_id
_entity_poly.type
_entity_poly.pdbx_seq_one_letter_code
_entity_poly.pdbx_strand_id
1 'polypeptide(L)'
;MDIRPPATILQFSATIISDNKQDKLRSFVVQYYVEDKAFQVFEKVVPNSGFNGGKFITKTVCNNPETGKPFEPKDIFLGAKVNINGFRFILQEASEESLKIMESRPDVFVKADLSVIITKLRKVLAGKAPKILVEFQKHDTKKQFVVPLVDVQQVLEVFGIVMGDQEFLTLYRRYQFGKIDGFMYQDFCEAMA
;
A
#
# COMPACT_ATOMS: atom_id res chain seq x y z
N MET A 1 -36.22 -1.75 -7.88
CA MET A 1 -34.82 -1.74 -8.35
C MET A 1 -34.01 -1.14 -7.23
N ASP A 2 -33.00 -1.84 -6.71
CA ASP A 2 -32.12 -1.31 -5.67
C ASP A 2 -31.27 -0.20 -6.31
N ILE A 3 -31.51 1.06 -5.95
CA ILE A 3 -30.94 2.26 -6.59
C ILE A 3 -29.59 2.64 -5.93
N ARG A 4 -29.05 1.76 -5.08
CA ARG A 4 -27.80 2.03 -4.39
C ARG A 4 -26.64 1.99 -5.40
N PRO A 5 -25.71 2.96 -5.34
CA PRO A 5 -24.48 2.88 -6.13
C PRO A 5 -23.73 1.58 -5.80
N PRO A 6 -22.95 1.04 -6.75
CA PRO A 6 -22.15 -0.15 -6.49
C PRO A 6 -21.24 0.09 -5.29
N ALA A 7 -21.14 -0.92 -4.41
CA ALA A 7 -20.31 -0.82 -3.22
C ALA A 7 -18.84 -0.58 -3.59
N THR A 8 -18.17 0.30 -2.86
CA THR A 8 -16.73 0.52 -3.02
C THR A 8 -16.01 -0.60 -2.28
N ILE A 9 -15.30 -1.46 -3.04
CA ILE A 9 -14.58 -2.61 -2.48
C ILE A 9 -13.09 -2.39 -2.71
N LEU A 10 -12.33 -2.38 -1.62
CA LEU A 10 -10.87 -2.45 -1.68
C LEU A 10 -10.43 -3.90 -1.53
N GLN A 11 -9.55 -4.36 -2.40
CA GLN A 11 -9.04 -5.71 -2.45
C GLN A 11 -7.54 -5.72 -2.21
N PHE A 12 -7.12 -6.51 -1.21
CA PHE A 12 -5.74 -6.66 -0.82
C PHE A 12 -5.31 -8.13 -0.86
N SER A 13 -4.07 -8.40 -1.28
CA SER A 13 -3.40 -9.62 -0.89
C SER A 13 -2.97 -9.51 0.58
N ALA A 14 -3.03 -10.62 1.31
CA ALA A 14 -2.68 -10.64 2.72
C ALA A 14 -2.12 -12.00 3.15
N THR A 15 -1.38 -11.98 4.26
CA THR A 15 -0.90 -13.17 4.97
C THR A 15 -1.31 -13.10 6.44
N ILE A 16 -1.39 -14.26 7.10
CA ILE A 16 -1.71 -14.34 8.53
C ILE A 16 -0.44 -14.09 9.36
N ILE A 17 -0.58 -13.29 10.41
CA ILE A 17 0.44 -13.10 11.45
C ILE A 17 0.28 -14.22 12.48
N SER A 18 0.98 -15.33 12.27
CA SER A 18 0.96 -16.54 13.12
C SER A 18 2.38 -17.10 13.30
N ASP A 19 2.65 -17.75 14.43
CA ASP A 19 3.90 -18.48 14.67
C ASP A 19 3.91 -19.86 13.97
N ASN A 20 2.72 -20.35 13.57
CA ASN A 20 2.60 -21.60 12.83
C ASN A 20 3.20 -21.45 11.43
N LYS A 21 4.17 -22.32 11.09
CA LYS A 21 4.83 -22.34 9.78
C LYS A 21 3.87 -22.60 8.63
N GLN A 22 2.82 -23.39 8.84
CA GLN A 22 1.82 -23.67 7.79
C GLN A 22 0.98 -22.44 7.48
N ASP A 23 0.60 -21.66 8.49
CA ASP A 23 -0.17 -20.42 8.28
C ASP A 23 0.61 -19.37 7.49
N LYS A 24 1.93 -19.33 7.65
CA LYS A 24 2.82 -18.44 6.89
C LYS A 24 2.88 -18.76 5.39
N LEU A 25 2.52 -19.98 5.00
CA LEU A 25 2.47 -20.39 3.59
C LEU A 25 1.13 -20.08 2.91
N ARG A 26 0.11 -19.69 3.69
CA ARG A 26 -1.23 -19.40 3.18
C ARG A 26 -1.30 -17.95 2.70
N SER A 27 -1.95 -17.74 1.56
CA SER A 27 -2.18 -16.41 0.99
C SER A 27 -3.67 -16.15 0.86
N PHE A 28 -4.07 -14.92 1.17
CA PHE A 28 -5.47 -14.52 1.23
C PHE A 28 -5.73 -13.33 0.33
N VAL A 29 -6.99 -13.17 -0.04
CA VAL A 29 -7.57 -11.95 -0.59
C VAL A 29 -8.51 -11.39 0.47
N VAL A 30 -8.16 -10.22 1.01
CA VAL A 30 -9.00 -9.47 1.94
C VAL A 30 -9.75 -8.41 1.15
N GLN A 31 -11.07 -8.44 1.21
CA GLN A 31 -11.95 -7.41 0.67
C GLN A 31 -12.49 -6.56 1.81
N TYR A 32 -12.37 -5.24 1.68
CA TYR A 32 -12.95 -4.27 2.60
C TYR A 32 -14.03 -3.46 1.87
N TYR A 33 -15.26 -3.51 2.39
CA TYR A 33 -16.41 -2.78 1.89
C TYR A 33 -16.48 -1.44 2.61
N VAL A 34 -16.16 -0.36 1.88
CA VAL A 34 -15.92 0.97 2.47
C VAL A 34 -17.15 1.52 3.18
N GLU A 35 -18.32 1.40 2.55
CA GLU A 35 -19.59 1.92 3.09
C GLU A 35 -20.09 1.09 4.28
N ASP A 36 -19.90 -0.22 4.23
CA ASP A 36 -20.39 -1.15 5.26
C ASP A 36 -19.42 -1.32 6.43
N LYS A 37 -18.18 -0.82 6.31
CA LYS A 37 -17.07 -1.03 7.27
C LYS A 37 -16.85 -2.51 7.59
N ALA A 38 -17.02 -3.35 6.57
CA ALA A 38 -17.04 -4.79 6.69
C ALA A 38 -15.92 -5.44 5.90
N PHE A 39 -15.42 -6.57 6.41
CA PHE A 39 -14.41 -7.39 5.76
C PHE A 39 -15.00 -8.68 5.25
N GLN A 40 -14.46 -9.17 4.14
CA GLN A 40 -14.64 -10.53 3.66
C GLN A 40 -13.27 -11.09 3.27
N VAL A 41 -13.00 -12.36 3.58
CA VAL A 41 -11.69 -12.96 3.30
C VAL A 41 -11.85 -14.24 2.50
N PHE A 42 -11.03 -14.37 1.46
CA PHE A 42 -10.91 -15.56 0.64
C PHE A 42 -9.50 -16.11 0.73
N GLU A 43 -9.36 -17.41 0.83
CA GLU A 43 -8.08 -18.10 0.75
C GLU A 43 -7.75 -18.42 -0.72
N LYS A 44 -6.55 -18.06 -1.17
CA LYS A 44 -6.08 -18.39 -2.51
C LYS A 44 -5.73 -19.87 -2.57
N VAL A 45 -6.14 -20.53 -3.65
CA VAL A 45 -5.69 -21.90 -3.94
C VAL A 45 -4.22 -21.82 -4.35
N VAL A 46 -3.33 -22.44 -3.59
CA VAL A 46 -1.95 -22.67 -4.01
C VAL A 46 -1.84 -24.13 -4.48
N PRO A 47 -1.55 -24.39 -5.77
CA PRO A 47 -1.37 -25.75 -6.27
C PRO A 47 -0.35 -26.52 -5.41
N ASN A 48 -0.65 -27.78 -5.10
CA ASN A 48 0.20 -28.68 -4.30
C ASN A 48 0.43 -28.26 -2.82
N SER A 49 -0.30 -27.26 -2.30
CA SER A 49 -0.16 -26.82 -0.90
C SER A 49 -0.99 -27.63 0.11
N GLY A 50 -1.94 -28.43 -0.37
CA GLY A 50 -2.89 -29.17 0.49
C GLY A 50 -4.06 -28.32 1.04
N PHE A 51 -4.16 -27.03 0.68
CA PHE A 51 -5.26 -26.16 1.10
C PHE A 51 -6.34 -26.04 0.01
N ASN A 52 -7.59 -26.28 0.41
CA ASN A 52 -8.76 -25.94 -0.41
C ASN A 52 -9.01 -24.43 -0.29
N GLY A 53 -8.69 -23.67 -1.33
CA GLY A 53 -9.03 -22.24 -1.37
C GLY A 53 -10.54 -22.02 -1.40
N GLY A 54 -10.97 -20.76 -1.28
CA GLY A 54 -12.38 -20.39 -1.24
C GLY A 54 -12.68 -19.36 -0.17
N LYS A 55 -13.96 -19.24 0.22
CA LYS A 55 -14.38 -18.28 1.25
C LYS A 55 -13.84 -18.72 2.61
N PHE A 56 -13.00 -17.88 3.21
CA PHE A 56 -12.39 -18.13 4.53
C PHE A 56 -13.18 -17.44 5.65
N ILE A 57 -13.54 -16.16 5.46
CA ILE A 57 -14.37 -15.40 6.40
C ILE A 57 -15.52 -14.77 5.63
N THR A 58 -16.76 -15.03 6.09
CA THR A 58 -17.97 -14.38 5.57
C THR A 58 -17.99 -12.90 5.93
N LYS A 59 -18.61 -12.08 5.07
CA LYS A 59 -18.71 -10.63 5.26
C LYS A 59 -19.16 -10.27 6.68
N THR A 60 -18.31 -9.55 7.42
CA THR A 60 -18.56 -9.19 8.81
C THR A 60 -17.89 -7.87 9.18
N VAL A 61 -18.48 -7.11 10.10
CA VAL A 61 -17.87 -5.92 10.69
C VAL A 61 -16.96 -6.37 11.83
N CYS A 62 -15.73 -5.87 11.85
CA CYS A 62 -14.76 -6.17 12.90
C CYS A 62 -14.31 -4.87 13.55
N ASN A 63 -14.14 -4.91 14.88
CA ASN A 63 -13.64 -3.76 15.62
C ASN A 63 -12.11 -3.78 15.64
N ASN A 64 -11.52 -2.60 15.48
CA ASN A 64 -10.11 -2.37 15.71
C ASN A 64 -9.82 -2.59 17.21
N PRO A 65 -8.95 -3.57 17.57
CA PRO A 65 -8.62 -3.85 18.96
C PRO A 65 -8.04 -2.66 19.73
N GLU A 66 -7.41 -1.71 19.04
CA GLU A 66 -6.80 -0.52 19.66
C GLU A 66 -7.82 0.54 20.04
N THR A 67 -8.90 0.68 19.24
CA THR A 67 -9.90 1.75 19.44
C THR A 67 -11.23 1.25 20.00
N GLY A 68 -11.49 -0.06 19.93
CA GLY A 68 -12.78 -0.68 20.27
C GLY A 68 -13.92 -0.37 19.30
N LYS A 69 -13.65 0.37 18.21
CA LYS A 69 -14.64 0.77 17.19
C LYS A 69 -14.42 -0.01 15.89
N PRO A 70 -15.43 -0.10 14.99
CA PRO A 70 -15.22 -0.67 13.66
C PRO A 70 -14.00 -0.07 12.97
N PHE A 71 -13.26 -0.88 12.20
CA PHE A 71 -12.20 -0.34 11.34
C PHE A 71 -12.77 0.72 10.40
N GLU A 72 -12.09 1.85 10.30
CA GLU A 72 -12.44 2.93 9.39
C GLU A 72 -11.57 2.85 8.12
N PRO A 73 -11.98 3.46 7.01
CA PRO A 73 -11.18 3.47 5.77
C PRO A 73 -9.74 3.97 5.95
N LYS A 74 -9.50 4.91 6.87
CA LYS A 74 -8.16 5.41 7.22
C LYS A 74 -7.23 4.36 7.85
N ASP A 75 -7.80 3.29 8.40
CA ASP A 75 -7.08 2.18 9.01
C ASP A 75 -6.70 1.11 7.97
N ILE A 76 -7.19 1.24 6.74
CA ILE A 76 -7.02 0.27 5.66
C ILE A 76 -5.99 0.80 4.66
N PHE A 77 -4.76 0.31 4.78
CA PHE A 77 -3.63 0.70 3.95
C PHE A 77 -2.58 -0.43 3.87
N LEU A 78 -1.67 -0.38 2.91
CA LEU A 78 -0.58 -1.37 2.82
C LEU A 78 0.29 -1.36 4.07
N GLY A 79 0.62 -2.55 4.57
CA GLY A 79 1.32 -2.77 5.84
C GLY A 79 0.41 -2.75 7.07
N ALA A 80 -0.86 -2.37 6.95
CA ALA A 80 -1.79 -2.35 8.07
C ALA A 80 -2.05 -3.77 8.60
N LYS A 81 -2.13 -3.88 9.93
CA LYS A 81 -2.45 -5.12 10.65
C LYS A 81 -3.91 -5.08 11.06
N VAL A 82 -4.73 -5.93 10.46
CA VAL A 82 -6.18 -5.97 10.72
C VAL A 82 -6.55 -7.27 11.42
N ASN A 83 -7.37 -7.17 12.47
CA ASN A 83 -7.92 -8.34 13.15
C ASN A 83 -9.32 -8.62 12.62
N ILE A 84 -9.49 -9.75 11.96
CA ILE A 84 -10.74 -10.16 11.33
C ILE A 84 -11.13 -11.52 11.89
N ASN A 85 -12.22 -11.56 12.66
CA ASN A 85 -12.76 -12.77 13.27
C ASN A 85 -11.73 -13.62 14.04
N GLY A 86 -10.81 -12.96 14.78
CA GLY A 86 -9.77 -13.61 15.57
C GLY A 86 -8.46 -13.88 14.84
N PHE A 87 -8.42 -13.72 13.51
CA PHE A 87 -7.21 -13.85 12.71
C PHE A 87 -6.59 -12.47 12.46
N ARG A 88 -5.28 -12.35 12.70
CA ARG A 88 -4.52 -11.14 12.38
C ARG A 88 -3.92 -11.27 10.99
N PHE A 89 -4.26 -10.33 10.11
CA PHE A 89 -3.72 -10.25 8.75
C PHE A 89 -2.83 -9.03 8.62
N ILE A 90 -1.79 -9.13 7.80
CA ILE A 90 -1.07 -7.97 7.26
C ILE A 90 -1.51 -7.75 5.80
N LEU A 91 -1.98 -6.55 5.48
CA LEU A 91 -2.34 -6.17 4.12
C LEU A 91 -1.05 -5.87 3.33
N GLN A 92 -0.83 -6.53 2.19
CA GLN A 92 0.47 -6.50 1.50
C GLN A 92 0.43 -5.73 0.18
N GLU A 93 -0.34 -6.20 -0.79
CA GLU A 93 -0.54 -5.54 -2.08
C GLU A 93 -2.01 -5.20 -2.24
N ALA A 94 -2.33 -4.11 -2.92
CA ALA A 94 -3.70 -3.76 -3.30
C ALA A 94 -3.90 -3.99 -4.79
N SER A 95 -5.14 -4.27 -5.22
CA SER A 95 -5.47 -4.25 -6.64
C SER A 95 -5.29 -2.83 -7.22
N GLU A 96 -5.02 -2.76 -8.52
CA GLU A 96 -4.86 -1.48 -9.23
C GLU A 96 -6.10 -0.57 -9.07
N GLU A 97 -7.30 -1.15 -9.11
CA GLU A 97 -8.56 -0.44 -8.88
C GLU A 97 -8.64 0.10 -7.45
N SER A 98 -8.20 -0.70 -6.47
CA SER A 98 -8.19 -0.30 -5.06
C SER A 98 -7.26 0.88 -4.81
N LEU A 99 -6.06 0.85 -5.40
CA LEU A 99 -5.10 1.97 -5.32
C LEU A 99 -5.68 3.25 -5.93
N LYS A 100 -6.31 3.17 -7.10
CA LYS A 100 -6.98 4.33 -7.73
C LYS A 100 -8.11 4.89 -6.86
N ILE A 101 -8.89 4.02 -6.22
CA ILE A 101 -9.95 4.45 -5.29
C ILE A 101 -9.33 5.20 -4.10
N MET A 102 -8.25 4.67 -3.53
CA MET A 102 -7.58 5.28 -2.38
C MET A 102 -6.98 6.64 -2.75
N GLU A 103 -6.28 6.72 -3.88
CA GLU A 103 -5.63 7.95 -4.38
C GLU A 103 -6.64 9.03 -4.81
N SER A 104 -7.84 8.65 -5.27
CA SER A 104 -8.88 9.61 -5.67
C SER A 104 -9.68 10.19 -4.49
N ARG A 105 -9.52 9.63 -3.29
CA ARG A 105 -10.24 10.04 -2.06
C ARG A 105 -9.28 10.25 -0.88
N PRO A 106 -8.31 11.17 -0.98
CA PRO A 106 -7.28 11.37 0.05
C PRO A 106 -7.83 11.89 1.39
N ASP A 107 -9.02 12.51 1.39
CA ASP A 107 -9.76 12.91 2.59
C ASP A 107 -10.19 11.71 3.45
N VAL A 108 -10.43 10.56 2.81
CA VAL A 108 -10.81 9.30 3.45
C VAL A 108 -9.59 8.40 3.67
N PHE A 109 -8.72 8.29 2.66
CA PHE A 109 -7.53 7.44 2.66
C PHE A 109 -6.26 8.26 2.85
N VAL A 110 -6.09 8.79 4.06
CA VAL A 110 -5.03 9.74 4.41
C VAL A 110 -3.60 9.24 4.15
N LYS A 111 -3.39 7.92 4.10
CA LYS A 111 -2.08 7.30 3.77
C LYS A 111 -1.75 7.32 2.27
N ALA A 112 -2.75 7.55 1.43
CA ALA A 112 -2.61 7.74 -0.02
C ALA A 112 -2.69 9.23 -0.43
N ASP A 113 -2.62 10.16 0.53
CA ASP A 113 -2.61 11.59 0.24
C ASP A 113 -1.22 12.05 -0.23
N LEU A 114 -1.08 12.16 -1.55
CA LEU A 114 0.14 12.62 -2.19
C LEU A 114 0.55 14.03 -1.73
N SER A 115 -0.39 14.94 -1.47
CA SER A 115 -0.07 16.32 -1.11
C SER A 115 0.63 16.39 0.26
N VAL A 116 0.15 15.58 1.21
CA VAL A 116 0.75 15.43 2.54
C VAL A 116 2.13 14.79 2.44
N ILE A 117 2.28 13.76 1.61
CA ILE A 117 3.57 13.09 1.37
C ILE A 117 4.60 14.07 0.80
N ILE A 118 4.26 14.77 -0.28
CA ILE A 118 5.14 15.75 -0.94
C ILE A 118 5.53 16.89 0.02
N THR A 119 4.59 17.36 0.84
CA THR A 119 4.86 18.40 1.83
C THR A 119 5.87 17.94 2.88
N LYS A 120 5.74 16.71 3.40
CA LYS A 120 6.73 16.12 4.32
C LYS A 120 8.10 16.00 3.66
N LEU A 121 8.15 15.52 2.42
CA LEU A 121 9.41 15.32 1.69
C LEU A 121 10.13 16.63 1.41
N ARG A 122 9.41 17.67 0.94
CA ARG A 122 9.98 19.02 0.75
C ARG A 122 10.60 19.57 2.02
N LYS A 123 9.97 19.36 3.17
CA LYS A 123 10.53 19.80 4.46
C LYS A 123 11.85 19.11 4.79
N VAL A 124 11.97 17.81 4.52
CA VAL A 124 13.20 17.02 4.80
C VAL A 124 14.30 17.31 3.79
N LEU A 125 13.93 17.54 2.52
CA LEU A 125 14.81 17.74 1.38
C LEU A 125 15.10 19.22 1.07
N ALA A 126 14.57 20.15 1.85
CA ALA A 126 14.84 21.58 1.70
C ALA A 126 16.35 21.85 1.65
N GLY A 127 16.81 22.48 0.56
CA GLY A 127 18.24 22.76 0.31
C GLY A 127 19.11 21.53 0.00
N LYS A 128 18.50 20.34 -0.15
CA LYS A 128 19.20 19.07 -0.46
C LYS A 128 18.83 18.51 -1.84
N ALA A 129 18.00 19.17 -2.63
CA ALA A 129 17.58 18.70 -3.96
C ALA A 129 18.76 18.31 -4.88
N PRO A 130 19.87 19.08 -4.97
CA PRO A 130 21.03 18.66 -5.77
C PRO A 130 21.72 17.40 -5.23
N LYS A 131 21.73 17.21 -3.90
CA LYS A 131 22.38 16.05 -3.26
C LYS A 131 21.59 14.77 -3.53
N ILE A 132 20.26 14.81 -3.41
CA ILE A 132 19.43 13.64 -3.68
C ILE A 132 19.44 13.27 -5.16
N LEU A 133 19.51 14.26 -6.06
CA LEU A 133 19.70 14.01 -7.50
C LEU A 133 21.00 13.26 -7.78
N VAL A 134 22.12 13.70 -7.18
CA VAL A 134 23.41 13.00 -7.31
C VAL A 134 23.34 11.59 -6.73
N GLU A 135 22.60 11.37 -5.64
CA GLU A 135 22.42 10.03 -5.09
C GLU A 135 21.68 9.11 -6.05
N PHE A 136 20.57 9.55 -6.64
CA PHE A 136 19.85 8.79 -7.67
C PHE A 136 20.74 8.46 -8.89
N GLN A 137 21.56 9.41 -9.34
CA GLN A 137 22.46 9.21 -10.49
C GLN A 137 23.51 8.12 -10.25
N LYS A 138 23.87 7.81 -8.99
CA LYS A 138 24.77 6.68 -8.69
C LYS A 138 24.12 5.33 -8.97
N HIS A 139 22.80 5.22 -8.80
CA HIS A 139 22.03 4.01 -9.08
C HIS A 139 21.65 3.89 -10.57
N ASP A 140 21.54 5.00 -11.28
CA ASP A 140 21.28 5.04 -12.72
C ASP A 140 22.55 4.89 -13.58
N THR A 141 23.18 3.71 -13.52
CA THR A 141 24.42 3.41 -14.27
C THR A 141 24.27 3.54 -15.79
N LYS A 142 23.04 3.39 -16.30
CA LYS A 142 22.70 3.47 -17.73
C LYS A 142 22.30 4.86 -18.19
N LYS A 143 22.19 5.84 -17.29
CA LYS A 143 21.76 7.23 -17.57
C LYS A 143 20.41 7.30 -18.29
N GLN A 144 19.45 6.51 -17.80
CA GLN A 144 18.09 6.44 -18.35
C GLN A 144 17.09 7.34 -17.63
N PHE A 145 17.53 8.05 -16.59
CA PHE A 145 16.71 8.91 -15.73
C PHE A 145 15.60 8.16 -14.97
N VAL A 146 15.73 6.83 -14.88
CA VAL A 146 14.83 5.95 -14.15
C VAL A 146 15.63 4.99 -13.28
N VAL A 147 15.10 4.68 -12.10
CA VAL A 147 15.68 3.66 -11.19
C VAL A 147 14.59 2.69 -10.71
N PRO A 148 14.92 1.42 -10.42
CA PRO A 148 13.97 0.46 -9.87
C PRO A 148 13.54 0.82 -8.43
N LEU A 149 12.42 0.27 -8.00
CA LEU A 149 11.82 0.52 -6.68
C LEU A 149 12.80 0.36 -5.50
N VAL A 150 13.65 -0.68 -5.55
CA VAL A 150 14.64 -0.96 -4.49
C VAL A 150 15.67 0.17 -4.35
N ASP A 151 16.08 0.79 -5.45
CA ASP A 151 17.02 1.91 -5.44
C ASP A 151 16.36 3.17 -4.89
N VAL A 152 15.07 3.39 -5.16
CA VAL A 152 14.32 4.52 -4.55
C VAL A 152 14.31 4.40 -3.03
N GLN A 153 14.07 3.21 -2.48
CA GLN A 153 14.09 2.99 -1.03
C GLN A 153 15.47 3.30 -0.44
N GLN A 154 16.54 2.75 -1.04
CA GLN A 154 17.91 2.98 -0.58
C GLN A 154 18.29 4.47 -0.60
N VAL A 155 17.94 5.18 -1.68
CA VAL A 155 18.21 6.61 -1.79
C VAL A 155 17.46 7.39 -0.71
N LEU A 156 16.16 7.13 -0.49
CA LEU A 156 15.39 7.83 0.55
C LEU A 156 15.95 7.57 1.96
N GLU A 157 16.39 6.34 2.25
CA GLU A 157 17.02 5.97 3.53
C GLU A 157 18.32 6.75 3.80
N VAL A 158 19.15 7.00 2.78
CA VAL A 158 20.36 7.83 2.91
C VAL A 158 20.04 9.25 3.40
N PHE A 159 18.86 9.77 3.06
CA PHE A 159 18.39 11.09 3.52
C PHE A 159 17.58 11.04 4.82
N GLY A 160 17.50 9.88 5.47
CA GLY A 160 16.73 9.67 6.70
C GLY A 160 15.23 9.74 6.49
N ILE A 161 14.75 9.50 5.27
CA ILE A 161 13.32 9.51 4.94
C ILE A 161 12.78 8.09 5.17
N VAL A 162 11.90 7.97 6.16
CA VAL A 162 11.19 6.73 6.47
C VAL A 162 9.71 6.94 6.19
N MET A 163 9.11 6.02 5.42
CA MET A 163 7.71 6.09 4.99
C MET A 163 7.05 4.73 5.18
N GLY A 164 5.73 4.72 5.42
CA GLY A 164 4.97 3.47 5.40
C GLY A 164 4.75 2.94 3.98
N ASP A 165 4.49 1.64 3.84
CA ASP A 165 4.35 0.96 2.54
C ASP A 165 3.36 1.67 1.59
N GLN A 166 2.20 2.10 2.11
CA GLN A 166 1.20 2.84 1.34
C GLN A 166 1.71 4.20 0.87
N GLU A 167 2.33 4.98 1.77
CA GLU A 167 2.82 6.33 1.44
C GLU A 167 3.94 6.23 0.39
N PHE A 168 4.82 5.22 0.54
CA PHE A 168 5.89 4.96 -0.41
C PHE A 168 5.33 4.53 -1.78
N LEU A 169 4.36 3.62 -1.82
CA LEU A 169 3.75 3.19 -3.08
C LEU A 169 3.01 4.35 -3.78
N THR A 170 2.27 5.17 -3.04
CA THR A 170 1.59 6.35 -3.58
C THR A 170 2.60 7.35 -4.17
N LEU A 171 3.74 7.58 -3.51
CA LEU A 171 4.82 8.38 -4.07
C LEU A 171 5.39 7.74 -5.34
N TYR A 172 5.68 6.44 -5.29
CA TYR A 172 6.28 5.71 -6.40
C TYR A 172 5.40 5.78 -7.66
N ARG A 173 4.10 5.52 -7.50
CA ARG A 173 3.10 5.56 -8.60
C ARG A 173 3.00 6.94 -9.25
N ARG A 174 3.19 8.03 -8.49
CA ARG A 174 3.17 9.39 -9.03
C ARG A 174 4.28 9.65 -10.05
N TYR A 175 5.43 9.01 -9.89
CA TYR A 175 6.61 9.20 -10.73
C TYR A 175 6.99 7.92 -11.49
N GLN A 176 6.06 6.97 -11.62
CA GLN A 176 6.29 5.72 -12.33
C GLN A 176 6.29 5.96 -13.85
N PHE A 177 7.27 5.38 -14.56
CA PHE A 177 7.32 5.41 -16.01
C PHE A 177 6.40 4.33 -16.62
N GLY A 178 5.16 4.69 -16.90
CA GLY A 178 4.17 3.79 -17.50
C GLY A 178 3.90 2.55 -16.63
N LYS A 179 3.91 1.36 -17.24
CA LYS A 179 3.77 0.07 -16.52
C LYS A 179 5.12 -0.58 -16.19
N ILE A 180 6.23 0.14 -16.37
CA ILE A 180 7.56 -0.37 -16.08
C ILE A 180 7.86 -0.10 -14.61
N ASP A 181 8.58 -1.01 -13.96
CA ASP A 181 9.10 -0.83 -12.61
C ASP A 181 10.26 0.18 -12.57
N GLY A 182 10.03 1.39 -13.08
CA GLY A 182 10.99 2.49 -13.13
C GLY A 182 10.41 3.78 -12.56
N PHE A 183 11.18 4.41 -11.67
CA PHE A 183 10.88 5.68 -11.02
C PHE A 183 11.65 6.83 -11.68
N MET A 184 10.93 7.80 -12.24
CA MET A 184 11.47 8.99 -12.89
C MET A 184 12.00 9.99 -11.85
N TYR A 185 13.27 9.81 -11.46
CA TYR A 185 13.83 10.55 -10.34
C TYR A 185 14.11 12.04 -10.64
N GLN A 186 14.21 12.44 -11.91
CA GLN A 186 14.38 13.84 -12.30
C GLN A 186 13.14 14.66 -11.95
N ASP A 187 11.97 14.25 -12.45
CA ASP A 187 10.68 14.86 -12.12
C ASP A 187 10.42 14.92 -10.61
N PHE A 188 10.82 13.87 -9.90
CA PHE A 188 10.76 13.86 -8.44
C PHE A 188 11.65 14.94 -7.82
N CYS A 189 12.93 15.00 -8.19
CA CYS A 189 13.88 15.98 -7.65
C CYS A 189 13.44 17.42 -7.97
N GLU A 190 12.94 17.67 -9.18
CA GLU A 190 12.39 18.97 -9.58
C GLU A 190 11.17 19.37 -8.74
N ALA A 191 10.29 18.41 -8.43
CA ALA A 191 9.14 18.67 -7.56
C ALA A 191 9.52 18.94 -6.08
N MET A 192 10.72 18.52 -5.66
CA MET A 192 11.26 18.73 -4.31
C MET A 192 12.10 20.00 -4.16
N ALA A 193 12.48 20.65 -5.27
CA ALA A 193 13.18 21.93 -5.28
C ALA A 193 12.26 23.08 -4.85
#